data_AF-L0REY5-F1
#
_entry.id   AF-L0REY5-F1
#
_cell.length_a   1.000
_cell.length_b   1.000
_cell.length_c   1.000
_cell.angle_alpha   90.00
_cell.angle_beta   90.00
_cell.angle_gamma   90.00
#
_symmetry.space_group_name_H-M   'P 1'
#
loop_
_entity.id
_entity.type
_entity.pdbx_description
1 polymer ?
#
loop_
_entity_poly.entity_id
_entity_poly.type
_entity_poly.pdbx_seq_one_letter_code
_entity_poly.pdbx_strand_id
1 'polypeptide(L)'
;MLKNMFKHFFVSFVAITYLGATPILFYQYMGMSRSWPGVFIRTIYDHAGDWWLDVNWFSPVIGIILLVNAALAATYAMKKRCDHLGYRESRVESKAGF
;
A
#
# COMPACT_ATOMS: atom_id res chain seq x y z
N MET A 1 2.11 10.58 -23.36
CA MET A 1 2.70 9.32 -22.86
C MET A 1 3.18 9.42 -21.42
N LEU A 2 4.10 10.33 -21.09
CA LEU A 2 4.65 10.50 -19.74
C LEU A 2 3.59 10.80 -18.65
N LYS A 3 2.67 11.73 -18.93
CA LYS A 3 1.53 12.05 -18.04
C LYS A 3 0.69 10.82 -17.68
N ASN A 4 0.48 9.94 -18.65
CA ASN A 4 -0.32 8.72 -18.46
C ASN A 4 0.42 7.69 -17.63
N MET A 5 1.73 7.53 -17.88
CA MET A 5 2.59 6.67 -17.07
C MET A 5 2.61 7.11 -15.61
N PHE A 6 2.77 8.41 -15.32
CA PHE A 6 2.68 8.93 -13.95
C PHE A 6 1.31 8.68 -13.32
N LYS A 7 0.22 8.93 -14.06
CA LYS A 7 -1.14 8.63 -13.60
C LYS A 7 -1.31 7.16 -13.23
N HIS A 8 -0.87 6.23 -14.07
CA HIS A 8 -0.94 4.80 -13.78
C HIS A 8 -0.04 4.39 -12.62
N PHE A 9 1.14 5.00 -12.51
CA PHE A 9 2.07 4.77 -11.40
C PHE A 9 1.44 5.15 -10.06
N PHE A 10 0.97 6.40 -9.90
CA PHE A 10 0.43 6.84 -8.60
C PHE A 10 -0.83 6.09 -8.20
N VAL A 11 -1.75 5.86 -9.14
CA VAL A 11 -2.99 5.11 -8.84
C VAL A 11 -2.68 3.67 -8.42
N SER A 12 -1.80 2.98 -9.15
CA SER A 12 -1.42 1.62 -8.79
C SER A 12 -0.59 1.56 -7.52
N PHE A 13 0.33 2.51 -7.30
CA PHE A 13 1.13 2.58 -6.08
C PHE A 13 0.26 2.74 -4.83
N VAL A 14 -0.72 3.64 -4.87
CA VAL A 14 -1.67 3.84 -3.76
C VAL A 14 -2.52 2.58 -3.57
N ALA A 15 -3.05 2.00 -4.63
CA ALA A 15 -3.87 0.79 -4.54
C ALA A 15 -3.09 -0.40 -3.97
N ILE A 16 -1.88 -0.65 -4.45
CA ILE A 16 -1.01 -1.73 -3.98
C ILE A 16 -0.62 -1.49 -2.52
N THR A 17 -0.26 -0.26 -2.15
CA THR A 17 0.11 0.06 -0.77
C THR A 17 -1.07 -0.10 0.18
N TYR A 18 -2.26 0.34 -0.21
CA TYR A 18 -3.48 0.21 0.59
C TYR A 18 -3.88 -1.26 0.78
N LEU A 19 -3.95 -2.04 -0.30
CA LEU A 19 -4.30 -3.46 -0.23
C LEU A 19 -3.22 -4.26 0.50
N GLY A 20 -1.95 -3.96 0.24
CA GLY A 20 -0.80 -4.59 0.88
C GLY A 20 -0.65 -4.24 2.36
N ALA A 21 -1.19 -3.11 2.82
CA ALA A 21 -1.15 -2.75 4.24
C ALA A 21 -1.85 -3.77 5.13
N THR A 22 -2.92 -4.42 4.65
CA THR A 22 -3.69 -5.39 5.44
C THR A 22 -2.84 -6.59 5.90
N PRO A 23 -2.20 -7.37 5.01
CA PRO A 23 -1.33 -8.48 5.44
C PRO A 23 -0.11 -8.00 6.23
N ILE A 24 0.42 -6.80 5.94
CA ILE A 24 1.54 -6.22 6.70
C ILE A 24 1.11 -5.97 8.15
N LEU A 25 0.01 -5.26 8.36
CA LEU A 25 -0.52 -4.95 9.70
C LEU A 25 -0.90 -6.22 10.46
N PHE A 26 -1.46 -7.22 9.78
CA PHE A 26 -1.75 -8.52 10.36
C PHE A 26 -0.47 -9.24 10.83
N TYR A 27 0.59 -9.23 10.01
CA TYR A 27 1.90 -9.77 10.41
C TYR A 27 2.47 -9.04 11.62
N GLN A 28 2.42 -7.69 11.64
CA GLN A 28 2.89 -6.88 12.75
C GLN A 28 2.13 -7.23 14.04
N TYR A 29 0.79 -7.32 13.97
CA TYR A 29 -0.05 -7.67 15.12
C TYR A 29 0.31 -9.04 15.71
N MET A 30 0.40 -10.08 14.87
CA MET A 30 0.80 -11.41 15.36
C MET A 30 2.24 -11.42 15.89
N GLY A 31 3.14 -10.73 15.18
CA GLY A 31 4.56 -10.68 15.48
C GLY A 31 4.88 -9.97 16.80
N MET A 32 4.09 -8.98 17.21
CA MET A 32 4.25 -8.27 18.48
C MET A 32 4.16 -9.21 19.70
N SER A 33 3.32 -10.25 19.64
CA SER A 33 3.17 -11.22 20.73
C SER A 33 4.25 -12.30 20.77
N ARG A 34 4.98 -12.49 19.66
CA ARG A 34 5.92 -13.61 19.45
C ARG A 34 7.34 -13.16 19.10
N SER A 35 7.63 -11.86 19.21
CA SER A 35 8.93 -11.26 18.88
C SER A 35 9.46 -11.66 17.50
N TRP A 36 8.59 -11.64 16.49
CA TRP A 36 8.97 -12.00 15.13
C TRP A 36 9.94 -10.99 14.51
N PRO A 37 10.80 -11.43 13.57
CA PRO A 37 11.75 -10.54 12.90
C PRO A 37 11.01 -9.50 12.06
N GLY A 38 11.58 -8.30 11.94
CA GLY A 38 11.03 -7.25 11.08
C GLY A 38 9.74 -6.60 11.61
N VAL A 39 9.37 -6.86 12.86
CA VAL A 39 8.34 -6.09 13.56
C VAL A 39 8.87 -4.67 13.80
N PHE A 40 8.12 -3.68 13.33
CA PHE A 40 8.43 -2.26 13.45
C PHE A 40 7.32 -1.49 14.19
N ILE A 41 6.25 -2.17 14.60
CA ILE A 41 5.20 -1.63 15.46
C ILE A 41 5.41 -2.18 16.87
N ARG A 42 5.33 -1.30 17.88
CA ARG A 42 5.37 -1.71 19.29
C ARG A 42 4.31 -0.97 20.09
N THR A 43 3.83 -1.59 21.16
CA THR A 43 2.96 -0.93 22.13
C THR A 43 3.83 -0.25 23.18
N ILE A 44 3.57 1.03 23.46
CA ILE A 44 4.16 1.78 24.56
C ILE A 44 3.07 2.06 25.58
N TYR A 45 3.43 1.97 26.86
CA TYR A 45 2.57 2.32 27.99
C TYR A 45 3.14 3.55 28.69
N ASP A 46 2.29 4.50 29.02
CA ASP A 46 2.66 5.64 29.88
C ASP A 46 2.58 5.24 31.37
N HIS A 47 3.14 6.09 32.22
CA HIS A 47 3.04 6.01 33.68
C HIS A 47 1.59 6.04 34.19
N ALA A 48 0.66 6.61 33.42
CA ALA A 48 -0.78 6.63 33.72
C ALA A 48 -1.51 5.32 33.34
N GLY A 49 -0.83 4.39 32.66
CA GLY A 49 -1.44 3.15 32.15
C GLY A 49 -2.11 3.28 30.77
N ASP A 50 -2.10 4.47 30.17
CA ASP A 50 -2.52 4.67 28.78
C ASP A 50 -1.54 4.00 27.81
N TRP A 51 -2.06 3.52 26.67
CA TRP A 51 -1.25 2.87 25.65
C TRP A 51 -1.43 3.49 24.27
N TRP A 52 -0.36 3.48 23.47
CA TRP A 52 -0.42 3.80 22.05
C TRP A 52 0.54 2.91 21.26
N LEU A 53 0.31 2.86 19.95
CA LEU A 53 1.21 2.20 19.01
C LEU A 53 2.30 3.18 18.58
N ASP A 54 3.54 2.77 18.76
CA ASP A 54 4.71 3.44 18.22
C ASP A 54 5.21 2.69 16.99
N VAL A 55 5.56 3.46 15.95
CA VAL A 55 6.02 2.94 14.67
C VAL A 55 7.46 3.37 14.48
N ASN A 56 8.35 2.39 14.35
CA ASN A 56 9.73 2.65 13.96
C ASN A 56 9.80 2.97 12.46
N TRP A 57 9.62 4.24 12.10
CA TRP A 57 9.67 4.75 10.73
C TRP A 57 11.01 4.53 10.02
N PHE A 58 12.09 4.30 10.77
CA PHE A 58 13.43 4.03 10.24
C PHE A 58 13.68 2.53 10.01
N SER A 59 12.69 1.68 10.25
CA SER A 59 12.81 0.25 9.98
C SER A 59 13.11 -0.01 8.50
N PRO A 60 14.16 -0.78 8.15
CA PRO A 60 14.48 -1.10 6.77
C PRO A 60 13.34 -1.86 6.08
N VAL A 61 12.49 -2.55 6.84
CA VAL A 61 11.30 -3.26 6.34
C VAL A 61 10.33 -2.30 5.66
N ILE A 62 10.11 -1.11 6.23
CA ILE A 62 9.25 -0.08 5.63
C ILE A 62 9.82 0.36 4.28
N GLY A 63 11.14 0.60 4.22
CA GLY A 63 11.82 0.95 2.97
C GLY A 63 11.69 -0.15 1.91
N ILE A 64 11.86 -1.41 2.29
CA ILE A 64 11.71 -2.57 1.39
C ILE A 64 10.27 -2.66 0.85
N ILE A 65 9.26 -2.50 1.71
CA ILE A 65 7.84 -2.50 1.31
C ILE A 65 7.58 -1.41 0.27
N LEU A 66 8.01 -0.18 0.56
CA LEU A 66 7.83 0.95 -0.36
C LEU A 66 8.53 0.72 -1.70
N LEU A 67 9.75 0.18 -1.67
CA LEU A 67 10.52 -0.11 -2.88
C LEU A 67 9.84 -1.21 -3.73
N VAL A 68 9.36 -2.29 -3.11
CA VAL A 68 8.64 -3.37 -3.80
C VAL A 68 7.33 -2.83 -4.41
N ASN A 69 6.56 -2.07 -3.64
CA ASN A 69 5.31 -1.47 -4.14
C ASN A 69 5.58 -0.50 -5.30
N ALA A 70 6.64 0.32 -5.20
CA ALA A 70 7.06 1.22 -6.28
C ALA A 70 7.48 0.45 -7.53
N ALA A 71 8.24 -0.65 -7.39
CA ALA A 71 8.65 -1.49 -8.52
C ALA A 71 7.44 -2.16 -9.21
N LEU A 72 6.48 -2.66 -8.44
CA LEU A 72 5.24 -3.24 -8.97
C LEU A 72 4.39 -2.17 -9.69
N ALA A 73 4.22 -1.00 -9.07
CA ALA A 73 3.50 0.12 -9.66
C ALA A 73 4.18 0.63 -10.95
N ALA A 74 5.51 0.74 -10.97
CA ALA A 74 6.28 1.11 -12.16
C ALA A 74 6.11 0.08 -13.28
N THR A 75 6.15 -1.21 -12.95
CA THR A 75 5.91 -2.29 -13.90
C THR A 75 4.50 -2.20 -14.50
N TYR A 76 3.49 -1.96 -13.67
CA TYR A 76 2.12 -1.76 -14.13
C TYR A 76 1.99 -0.52 -15.03
N ALA A 77 2.55 0.62 -14.60
CA ALA A 77 2.54 1.87 -15.35
C ALA A 77 3.24 1.74 -16.72
N MET A 78 4.38 1.04 -16.77
CA MET A 78 5.10 0.78 -18.01
C MET A 78 4.30 -0.08 -19.00
N LYS A 79 3.54 -1.07 -18.49
CA LYS A 79 2.62 -1.88 -19.31
C LYS A 79 1.43 -1.06 -19.82
N LYS A 80 0.94 -0.10 -19.02
CA LYS A 80 -0.23 0.74 -19.33
C LYS A 80 0.09 2.13 -19.91
N ARG A 81 1.34 2.39 -20.30
CA ARG A 81 1.79 3.72 -20.78
C ARG A 81 1.03 4.27 -21.99
N CYS A 82 0.47 3.41 -22.83
CA CYS A 82 -0.33 3.76 -24.01
C CYS A 82 -1.85 3.68 -23.77
N ASP A 83 -2.29 3.35 -22.55
CA ASP A 83 -3.70 3.18 -22.23
C ASP A 83 -4.36 4.53 -21.97
N HIS A 84 -5.06 5.06 -22.96
CA HIS A 84 -5.73 6.35 -22.88
C HIS A 84 -7.16 6.27 -22.33
N LEU A 85 -7.66 5.06 -22.07
CA LEU A 85 -9.00 4.87 -21.51
C LEU A 85 -9.09 5.52 -20.13
N GLY A 86 -10.18 6.23 -19.88
CA GLY A 86 -10.48 6.73 -18.55
C GLY A 86 -10.64 5.56 -17.57
N TYR A 87 -10.13 5.66 -16.34
CA TYR A 87 -10.42 4.67 -15.27
C TYR A 87 -11.93 4.51 -14.98
N ARG A 88 -12.75 5.42 -15.51
CA ARG A 88 -14.21 5.48 -15.39
C ARG A 88 -14.93 5.11 -16.69
N GLU A 89 -14.24 4.83 -17.78
CA GLU A 89 -14.90 4.39 -19.02
C GLU A 89 -15.28 2.93 -18.87
N SER A 90 -16.46 2.72 -18.29
CA SER A 90 -17.14 1.45 -18.33
C SER A 90 -17.48 1.18 -19.79
N ARG A 91 -16.74 0.27 -20.44
CA ARG A 91 -17.25 -0.39 -21.66
C ARG A 91 -18.61 -1.06 -21.44
N VAL A 92 -19.04 -1.16 -20.18
CA VAL A 92 -20.36 -1.57 -19.73
C VAL A 92 -21.15 -0.31 -19.34
N GLU A 93 -21.89 0.27 -20.28
CA GLU A 93 -22.98 1.17 -19.89
C GLU A 93 -23.98 0.34 -19.08
N SER A 94 -24.34 0.77 -17.87
CA SER A 94 -25.50 0.16 -17.22
C SER A 94 -26.70 0.49 -18.11
N LYS A 95 -27.42 -0.53 -18.59
CA LYS A 95 -28.71 -0.29 -19.22
C LYS A 95 -29.60 0.39 -18.18
N ALA A 96 -30.24 1.49 -18.55
CA ALA A 96 -31.26 2.12 -17.72
C ALA A 96 -32.28 1.05 -17.31
N GLY A 97 -32.35 0.71 -16.02
CA GLY A 97 -33.23 -0.35 -15.50
C GLY A 97 -32.71 -1.20 -14.34
N PHE A 98 -31.53 -0.90 -13.77
CA PHE A 98 -31.12 -1.38 -12.44
C PHE A 98 -30.86 -0.20 -11.52
#